data_AF-A0A7X3HWL3-F1
#
_entry.id   AF-A0A7X3HWL3-F1
#
_cell.length_a   1.000
_cell.length_b   1.000
_cell.length_c   1.000
_cell.angle_alpha   90.00
_cell.angle_beta   90.00
_cell.angle_gamma   90.00
#
_symmetry.space_group_name_H-M   'P 1'
#
loop_
_entity.id
_entity.type
_entity.pdbx_description
1 polymer ?
#
loop_
_entity_poly.entity_id
_entity_poly.type
_entity_poly.pdbx_seq_one_letter_code
_entity_poly.pdbx_strand_id
1 'polypeptide(L)'
;MMSPRLAQIARKLDRAKPPPAEKAEPASGDLGAAIEQLIAEQVEARVGLELDRQQDLQHNPRLRHLLRSSQPTMATDFKDVPPPPRTPLPTVQGATIQRGEDGRATVVNIGSMQYRVVRDHLGRASALMPADAAEGESR
;
A
#
# COMPACT_ATOMS: atom_id res chain seq x y z
N MET A 1 28.28 -27.18 -14.26
CA MET A 1 27.89 -26.34 -15.40
C MET A 1 27.05 -25.18 -14.88
N MET A 2 27.44 -23.92 -15.12
CA MET A 2 26.68 -22.76 -14.65
C MET A 2 25.40 -22.58 -15.45
N SER A 3 24.29 -22.25 -14.77
CA SER A 3 23.00 -22.05 -15.44
C SER A 3 23.00 -20.73 -16.23
N PRO A 4 22.31 -20.67 -17.38
CA PRO A 4 22.33 -19.50 -18.28
C PRO A 4 21.77 -18.23 -17.62
N ARG A 5 20.90 -18.36 -16.61
CA ARG A 5 20.40 -17.24 -15.81
C ARG A 5 21.47 -16.67 -14.87
N LEU A 6 22.28 -17.52 -14.24
CA LEU A 6 23.38 -17.08 -13.38
C LEU A 6 24.47 -16.37 -14.18
N ALA A 7 24.73 -16.79 -15.42
CA ALA A 7 25.67 -16.10 -16.33
C ALA A 7 25.21 -14.69 -16.70
N GLN A 8 23.89 -14.47 -16.88
CA GLN A 8 23.35 -13.15 -17.16
C GLN A 8 23.39 -12.23 -15.94
N ILE A 9 23.17 -12.76 -14.74
CA ILE A 9 23.27 -12.01 -13.48
C ILE A 9 24.72 -11.57 -13.23
N ALA A 10 25.69 -12.47 -13.45
CA ALA A 10 27.12 -12.15 -13.35
C ALA A 10 27.52 -11.00 -14.29
N ARG A 11 27.10 -11.05 -15.57
CA ARG A 11 27.36 -9.96 -16.52
C ARG A 11 26.78 -8.62 -16.11
N LYS A 12 25.64 -8.60 -15.43
CA LYS A 12 25.01 -7.35 -14.95
C LYS A 12 25.76 -6.79 -13.75
N LEU A 13 26.22 -7.66 -12.85
CA LEU A 13 27.04 -7.26 -11.70
C LEU A 13 28.41 -6.71 -12.12
N ASP A 14 29.05 -7.32 -13.11
CA ASP A 14 30.34 -6.84 -13.63
C ASP A 14 30.23 -5.47 -14.31
N ARG A 15 29.09 -5.17 -14.94
CA ARG A 15 28.81 -3.84 -15.52
C ARG A 15 28.45 -2.77 -14.49
N ALA A 16 27.91 -3.19 -13.35
CA ALA A 16 27.50 -2.30 -12.27
C ALA A 16 28.61 -2.04 -11.25
N LYS A 17 29.79 -2.65 -11.42
CA LYS A 17 30.95 -2.40 -10.57
C LYS A 17 31.67 -1.14 -11.10
N PRO A 18 31.52 0.03 -10.46
CA PRO A 18 32.31 1.19 -10.83
C PRO A 18 33.81 0.87 -10.64
N PRO A 19 34.70 1.43 -11.48
CA PRO A 19 36.13 1.32 -11.25
C PRO A 19 36.47 1.87 -9.86
N PRO A 20 37.47 1.30 -9.15
CA PRO A 20 37.93 1.89 -7.91
C PRO A 20 38.42 3.31 -8.21
N ALA A 21 37.67 4.31 -7.75
CA ALA A 21 38.06 5.69 -7.86
C ALA A 21 39.35 5.89 -7.05
N GLU A 22 40.46 6.06 -7.74
CA GLU A 22 41.66 6.67 -7.16
C GLU A 22 41.24 8.03 -6.63
N LYS A 23 41.26 8.18 -5.30
CA LYS A 23 41.00 9.46 -4.64
C LYS A 23 42.09 10.44 -5.08
N ALA A 24 41.76 11.30 -6.04
CA ALA A 24 42.57 12.47 -6.34
C ALA A 24 42.59 13.37 -5.09
N GLU A 25 43.78 13.61 -4.55
CA GLU A 25 43.98 14.56 -3.46
C GLU A 25 43.56 15.96 -3.93
N PRO A 26 42.75 16.71 -3.14
CA PRO A 26 42.37 18.05 -3.51
C PRO A 26 43.62 18.94 -3.51
N ALA A 27 43.97 19.46 -4.69
CA ALA A 27 44.97 20.50 -4.82
C ALA A 27 44.58 21.68 -3.92
N SER A 28 45.44 21.97 -2.96
CA SER A 28 45.35 23.14 -2.09
C SER A 28 45.26 24.42 -2.92
N GLY A 29 44.12 25.12 -2.85
CA GLY A 29 43.97 26.41 -3.51
C GLY A 29 42.61 27.05 -3.32
N ASP A 30 41.57 26.53 -3.97
CA ASP A 30 40.26 27.18 -3.99
C ASP A 30 39.14 26.21 -3.63
N LEU A 31 38.76 26.24 -2.36
CA LEU A 31 37.57 25.54 -1.87
C LEU A 31 36.32 25.87 -2.71
N GLY A 32 36.23 27.10 -3.22
CA GLY A 32 35.17 27.53 -4.13
C GLY A 32 35.16 26.74 -5.44
N ALA A 33 36.31 26.58 -6.09
CA ALA A 33 36.43 25.81 -7.33
C ALA A 33 36.12 24.32 -7.12
N ALA A 34 36.54 23.76 -5.98
CA ALA A 34 36.21 22.38 -5.62
C ALA A 34 34.70 22.17 -5.37
N ILE A 35 34.03 23.15 -4.76
CA ILE A 35 32.58 23.11 -4.55
C ILE A 35 31.84 23.24 -5.89
N GLU A 36 32.26 24.14 -6.77
CA GLU A 36 31.65 24.32 -8.10
C GLU A 36 31.75 23.06 -8.95
N GLN A 37 32.91 22.38 -8.94
CA GLN A 37 33.08 21.09 -9.61
C GLN A 37 32.16 20.03 -9.03
N LEU A 38 32.06 19.93 -7.70
CA LEU A 38 31.18 18.98 -7.04
C LEU A 38 29.70 19.24 -7.34
N ILE A 39 29.29 20.50 -7.43
CA ILE A 39 27.93 20.89 -7.80
C ILE A 39 27.66 20.50 -9.26
N ALA A 40 28.57 20.81 -10.18
CA ALA A 40 28.43 20.48 -11.60
C ALA A 40 28.27 18.97 -11.80
N GLU A 41 29.12 18.16 -11.18
CA GLU A 41 29.04 16.69 -11.25
C GLU A 41 27.72 16.15 -10.69
N GLN A 42 27.23 16.70 -9.58
CA GLN A 42 25.96 16.28 -8.97
C GLN A 42 24.73 16.69 -9.80
N VAL A 43 24.78 17.86 -10.45
CA VAL A 43 23.72 18.32 -11.35
C VAL A 43 23.67 17.43 -12.59
N GLU A 44 24.80 17.16 -13.22
CA GLU A 44 24.88 16.26 -14.38
C GLU A 44 24.37 14.86 -14.05
N ALA A 45 24.78 14.29 -12.90
CA ALA A 45 24.31 12.98 -12.46
C ALA A 45 22.80 12.94 -12.22
N ARG A 46 22.22 13.99 -11.61
CA ARG A 46 20.77 14.07 -11.36
C ARG A 46 19.97 14.27 -12.65
N VAL A 47 20.44 15.13 -13.55
CA VAL A 47 19.79 15.37 -14.84
C VAL A 47 19.82 14.11 -15.71
N GLY A 48 20.94 13.38 -15.73
CA GLY A 48 21.04 12.09 -16.42
C GLY A 48 20.04 11.07 -15.89
N LEU A 49 19.96 10.90 -14.55
CA LEU A 49 19.00 9.97 -13.94
C LEU A 49 17.53 10.35 -14.20
N GLU A 50 17.19 11.63 -14.21
CA GLU A 50 15.83 12.09 -14.52
C GLU A 50 15.48 11.92 -16.01
N LEU A 51 16.43 12.16 -16.91
CA LEU A 51 16.25 11.89 -18.33
C LEU A 51 16.04 10.40 -18.60
N ASP A 52 16.82 9.53 -17.97
CA ASP A 52 16.66 8.07 -18.08
C ASP A 52 15.31 7.61 -17.53
N ARG A 53 14.87 8.13 -16.38
CA ARG A 53 13.53 7.85 -15.83
C ARG A 53 12.41 8.31 -16.75
N GLN A 54 12.51 9.50 -17.34
CA GLN A 54 11.51 10.00 -18.27
C GLN A 54 11.47 9.16 -19.55
N GLN A 55 12.63 8.74 -20.07
CA GLN A 55 12.72 7.85 -21.21
C GLN A 55 12.10 6.47 -20.90
N ASP A 56 12.34 5.92 -19.71
CA ASP A 56 11.75 4.65 -19.26
C ASP A 56 10.22 4.74 -19.12
N LEU A 57 9.71 5.85 -18.58
CA LEU A 57 8.27 6.13 -18.49
C LEU A 57 7.63 6.26 -19.88
N GLN A 58 8.35 6.84 -20.84
CA GLN A 58 7.87 6.96 -22.22
C GLN A 58 7.99 5.65 -23.00
N HIS A 59 9.00 4.82 -22.79
CA HIS A 59 9.21 3.59 -23.56
C HIS A 59 8.42 2.39 -23.05
N ASN A 60 7.86 2.45 -21.83
CA ASN A 60 7.08 1.35 -21.28
C ASN A 60 5.59 1.43 -21.67
N PRO A 61 5.12 0.62 -22.63
CA PRO A 61 3.74 0.70 -23.15
C PRO A 61 2.68 0.39 -22.07
N ARG A 62 3.04 -0.36 -21.02
CA ARG A 62 2.15 -0.65 -19.89
C ARG A 62 1.86 0.59 -19.05
N LEU A 63 2.88 1.42 -18.81
CA LEU A 63 2.72 2.67 -18.05
C LEU A 63 1.93 3.71 -18.85
N ARG A 64 2.12 3.77 -20.18
CA ARG A 64 1.28 4.60 -21.08
C ARG A 64 -0.20 4.24 -21.03
N HIS A 65 -0.55 2.95 -20.99
CA HIS A 65 -1.94 2.54 -20.87
C HIS A 65 -2.55 2.91 -19.52
N LEU A 66 -1.81 2.77 -18.42
CA LEU A 66 -2.26 3.16 -17.09
C LEU A 66 -2.52 4.67 -16.99
N LEU A 67 -1.61 5.48 -17.53
CA LEU A 67 -1.75 6.95 -17.57
C LEU A 67 -2.93 7.40 -18.43
N ARG A 68 -3.25 6.68 -19.52
CA ARG A 68 -4.42 6.97 -20.36
C ARG A 68 -5.73 6.56 -19.70
N SER A 69 -5.74 5.46 -18.93
CA SER A 69 -6.93 5.00 -18.20
C SER A 69 -7.29 5.86 -16.99
N SER A 70 -6.36 6.66 -16.47
CA SER A 70 -6.58 7.54 -15.32
C SER A 70 -6.99 8.96 -15.71
N GLN A 71 -7.10 9.27 -17.02
CA GLN A 71 -7.58 10.59 -17.44
C GLN A 71 -9.09 10.66 -17.23
N PRO A 72 -9.60 11.65 -16.47
CA PRO A 72 -11.03 11.83 -16.32
C PRO A 72 -11.61 12.17 -17.69
N THR A 73 -12.51 11.32 -18.18
CA THR A 73 -13.29 11.64 -19.38
C THR A 73 -14.17 12.83 -19.04
N MET A 74 -13.84 14.00 -19.57
CA MET A 74 -14.68 15.18 -19.39
C MET A 74 -15.96 14.97 -20.19
N ALA A 75 -17.06 14.74 -19.49
CA ALA A 75 -18.39 14.67 -20.08
C ALA A 75 -18.73 16.04 -20.70
N THR A 76 -18.95 16.07 -22.00
CA THR A 76 -19.36 17.28 -22.72
C THR A 76 -20.86 17.50 -22.66
N ASP A 77 -21.64 16.44 -22.48
CA ASP A 77 -23.09 16.49 -22.32
C ASP A 77 -23.56 15.89 -20.99
N PHE A 78 -24.68 16.42 -20.46
CA PHE A 78 -25.28 15.96 -19.21
C PHE A 78 -25.70 14.48 -19.24
N LYS A 79 -25.92 13.92 -20.44
CA LYS A 79 -26.26 12.50 -20.64
C LYS A 79 -25.07 11.56 -20.41
N ASP A 80 -23.85 12.08 -20.49
CA ASP A 80 -22.61 11.31 -20.32
C ASP A 80 -22.18 11.25 -18.85
N VAL A 81 -22.86 11.99 -17.97
CA VAL A 81 -22.62 11.94 -16.53
C VAL A 81 -23.25 10.66 -15.97
N PRO A 82 -22.45 9.72 -15.42
CA PRO A 82 -23.00 8.52 -14.83
C PRO A 82 -23.91 8.90 -13.65
N PRO A 83 -25.02 8.19 -13.45
CA PRO A 83 -25.90 8.46 -12.32
C PRO A 83 -25.14 8.25 -11.00
N PRO A 84 -25.47 9.00 -9.95
CA PRO A 84 -24.83 8.85 -8.65
C PRO A 84 -24.99 7.42 -8.14
N PRO A 85 -23.99 6.88 -7.43
CA PRO A 85 -24.07 5.54 -6.87
C PRO A 85 -25.28 5.46 -5.92
N ARG A 86 -26.13 4.45 -6.13
CA ARG A 86 -27.27 4.19 -5.26
C ARG A 86 -26.78 3.61 -3.94
N THR A 87 -27.29 4.12 -2.82
CA THR A 87 -27.08 3.51 -1.52
C THR A 87 -27.77 2.13 -1.48
N PRO A 88 -27.08 1.07 -1.03
CA PRO A 88 -27.71 -0.22 -0.87
C PRO A 88 -28.80 -0.14 0.20
N LEU A 89 -29.90 -0.88 0.00
CA LEU A 89 -30.95 -0.97 1.01
C LEU A 89 -30.42 -1.67 2.27
N PRO A 90 -30.88 -1.26 3.47
CA PRO A 90 -30.53 -1.93 4.70
C PRO A 90 -31.02 -3.38 4.65
N THR A 91 -30.10 -4.33 4.85
CA THR A 91 -30.46 -5.75 4.94
C THR A 91 -31.03 -6.01 6.32
N VAL A 92 -32.30 -6.41 6.41
CA VAL A 92 -32.89 -6.84 7.67
C VAL A 92 -32.30 -8.18 8.05
N GLN A 93 -31.45 -8.20 9.07
CA GLN A 93 -30.92 -9.45 9.64
C GLN A 93 -31.79 -9.86 10.83
N GLY A 94 -32.30 -11.08 10.80
CA GLY A 94 -32.98 -11.68 11.95
C GLY A 94 -31.97 -11.93 13.08
N ALA A 95 -32.36 -11.56 14.30
CA ALA A 95 -31.61 -11.87 15.51
C ALA A 95 -32.37 -12.93 16.32
N THR A 96 -31.69 -14.02 16.68
CA THR A 96 -32.25 -15.02 17.62
C THR A 96 -31.56 -14.88 18.97
N ILE A 97 -32.36 -14.80 20.03
CA ILE A 97 -31.85 -14.65 21.39
C ILE A 97 -32.10 -15.96 22.15
N GLN A 98 -31.03 -16.57 22.65
CA GLN A 98 -31.10 -17.72 23.55
C GLN A 98 -31.03 -17.22 24.99
N ARG A 99 -31.97 -17.70 25.82
CA ARG A 99 -32.05 -17.37 27.24
C ARG A 99 -31.61 -18.56 28.08
N GLY A 100 -30.87 -18.29 29.16
CA GLY A 100 -30.51 -19.28 30.16
C GLY A 100 -31.67 -19.65 31.08
N GLU A 101 -31.39 -20.53 32.05
CA GLU A 101 -32.36 -21.00 33.06
C GLU A 101 -32.87 -19.87 33.96
N ASP A 102 -32.07 -18.82 34.11
CA ASP A 102 -32.43 -17.59 34.82
C ASP A 102 -33.34 -16.64 33.99
N GLY A 103 -33.74 -17.07 32.80
CA GLY A 103 -34.58 -16.29 31.86
C GLY A 103 -33.84 -15.12 31.21
N ARG A 104 -32.54 -14.97 31.46
CA ARG A 104 -31.73 -13.87 30.93
C ARG A 104 -31.11 -14.26 29.59
N ALA A 105 -30.97 -13.29 28.69
CA ALA A 105 -30.29 -13.50 27.42
C ALA A 105 -28.79 -13.80 27.66
N THR A 106 -28.33 -14.94 27.13
CA THR A 106 -26.95 -15.40 27.27
C THR A 106 -26.22 -15.32 25.94
N VAL A 107 -26.90 -15.70 24.86
CA VAL A 107 -26.36 -15.76 23.51
C VAL A 107 -27.30 -15.06 22.54
N VAL A 108 -26.73 -14.25 21.66
CA VAL A 108 -27.44 -13.56 20.59
C VAL A 108 -26.79 -13.97 19.28
N ASN A 109 -27.56 -14.56 18.36
CA ASN A 109 -27.10 -14.85 17.01
C ASN A 109 -27.67 -13.81 16.05
N ILE A 110 -26.81 -13.18 15.26
CA ILE A 110 -27.17 -12.20 14.23
C ILE A 110 -26.58 -12.71 12.92
N GLY A 111 -27.44 -13.16 12.01
CA GLY A 111 -26.99 -13.86 10.80
C GLY A 111 -26.17 -15.11 11.14
N SER A 112 -24.93 -15.18 10.66
CA SER A 112 -23.98 -16.27 10.92
C SER A 112 -23.06 -16.03 12.12
N MET A 113 -23.23 -14.91 12.84
CA MET A 113 -22.34 -14.53 13.93
C MET A 113 -23.02 -14.77 15.28
N GLN A 114 -22.25 -15.34 16.21
CA GLN A 114 -22.69 -15.61 17.57
C GLN A 114 -22.01 -14.66 18.55
N TYR A 115 -22.80 -14.04 19.42
CA TYR A 115 -22.35 -13.11 20.44
C TYR A 115 -22.79 -13.57 21.83
N ARG A 116 -21.90 -13.43 22.80
CA ARG A 116 -22.21 -13.57 24.23
C ARG A 116 -22.58 -12.22 24.81
N VAL A 117 -23.59 -12.21 25.67
CA VAL A 117 -24.01 -11.00 26.39
C VAL A 117 -23.09 -10.79 27.57
N VAL A 118 -22.26 -9.74 27.51
CA VAL A 118 -21.48 -9.26 28.65
C VAL A 118 -22.40 -8.41 29.54
N ARG A 119 -22.29 -8.61 30.85
CA ARG A 119 -23.11 -7.92 31.84
C ARG A 119 -22.26 -7.06 32.75
N ASP A 120 -22.85 -5.96 33.21
CA ASP A 120 -22.25 -5.12 34.24
C ASP A 120 -22.40 -5.75 35.64
N HIS A 121 -21.84 -5.09 36.65
CA HIS A 121 -21.92 -5.50 38.06
C HIS A 121 -23.35 -5.47 38.63
N LEU A 122 -24.30 -4.82 37.94
CA LEU A 122 -25.72 -4.79 38.28
C LEU A 122 -26.52 -5.87 37.50
N GLY A 123 -25.85 -6.70 36.71
CA GLY A 123 -26.44 -7.76 35.92
C GLY A 123 -27.18 -7.31 34.66
N ARG A 124 -27.03 -6.07 34.21
CA ARG A 124 -27.62 -5.54 32.97
C ARG A 124 -26.72 -5.86 31.78
N ALA A 125 -27.32 -6.09 30.61
CA ALA A 125 -26.57 -6.30 29.37
C ALA A 125 -25.85 -4.99 29.00
N SER A 126 -24.52 -5.03 28.94
CA SER A 126 -23.68 -3.86 28.68
C SER A 126 -23.02 -3.93 27.29
N ALA A 127 -22.66 -5.13 26.84
CA ALA A 127 -22.04 -5.33 25.54
C ALA A 127 -22.35 -6.71 24.96
N LEU A 128 -22.15 -6.82 23.64
CA LEU A 128 -22.12 -8.10 22.93
C LEU A 128 -20.66 -8.38 22.55
N MET A 129 -20.13 -9.51 23.03
CA MET A 129 -18.77 -9.95 22.70
C MET A 129 -18.85 -11.13 21.73
N PRO A 130 -18.03 -11.17 20.65
CA PRO A 130 -17.98 -12.33 19.77
C PRO A 130 -17.64 -13.59 20.57
N ALA A 131 -18.33 -14.70 20.29
CA ALA A 131 -18.07 -15.96 21.00
C ALA A 131 -16.59 -16.39 20.89
N ASP A 132 -15.97 -16.15 19.74
CA ASP A 132 -14.56 -16.50 19.46
C ASP A 132 -13.56 -15.65 20.25
N ALA A 133 -13.93 -14.42 20.62
CA ALA A 133 -13.06 -13.52 21.39
C ALA A 133 -13.03 -13.89 22.90
N ALA A 134 -14.05 -14.57 23.39
CA ALA A 134 -14.20 -14.91 24.80
C ALA A 134 -13.23 -15.99 25.30
N GLU A 135 -12.67 -16.80 24.40
CA GLU A 135 -11.80 -17.93 24.75
C GLU A 135 -10.33 -17.51 25.02
N GLY A 136 -9.97 -16.26 24.70
CA GLY A 136 -8.60 -15.75 24.86
C GLY A 136 -8.24 -15.21 26.25
N GLU A 137 -9.22 -14.95 27.13
CA GLU A 137 -9.01 -14.29 28.43
C GLU A 137 -8.98 -15.24 29.64
N SER A 138 -8.99 -16.56 29.40
CA SER A 138 -8.85 -17.57 30.46
C SER A 138 -7.43 -18.16 30.50
N ARG A 139 -6.41 -17.35 30.80
CA ARG A 139 -5.06 -17.81 31.21
C ARG A 139 -4.44 -16.88 32.24
#